data_AF-A0AAJ4JZ43-F1
#
_entry.id   AF-A0AAJ4JZ43-F1
#
_cell.length_a   1.000
_cell.length_b   1.000
_cell.length_c   1.000
_cell.angle_alpha   90.00
_cell.angle_beta   90.00
_cell.angle_gamma   90.00
#
_symmetry.space_group_name_H-M   'P 1'
#
loop_
_entity.id
_entity.type
_entity.pdbx_description
1 polymer ?
#
loop_
_entity_poly.entity_id
_entity_poly.type
_entity_poly.pdbx_seq_one_letter_code
_entity_poly.pdbx_strand_id
1 'polypeptide(L)'
;MTFYTDKRTIFTYQKNNSKNEEKDTFTQFSRCCNELGVEIITTSIPQTKGRIEQLWGTLQDRLKNELGLAKVTTLEEANKFLKEFLPKFNKHFALPIDYNNSAFVDAPESDKINLLLSITSTIRTDNGSSISYANKKCLTYDNKKLKVFNSKTNVTIMLQ
;
A
#
# COMPACT_ATOMS: atom_id res chain seq x y z
N MET A 1 -13.66 -7.17 1.77
CA MET A 1 -13.18 -6.29 0.68
C MET A 1 -11.93 -6.96 0.10
N THR A 2 -11.78 -7.00 -1.22
CA THR A 2 -10.69 -7.77 -1.84
C THR A 2 -10.04 -6.95 -2.96
N PHE A 3 -8.71 -6.84 -2.94
CA PHE A 3 -7.92 -6.24 -4.00
C PHE A 3 -7.40 -7.30 -4.96
N TYR A 4 -7.75 -7.15 -6.24
CA TYR A 4 -7.19 -7.96 -7.31
C TYR A 4 -6.00 -7.22 -7.93
N THR A 5 -4.82 -7.81 -7.82
CA THR A 5 -3.59 -7.21 -8.38
C THR A 5 -2.93 -8.13 -9.39
N ASP A 6 -2.11 -7.54 -10.26
CA ASP A 6 -1.15 -8.31 -11.03
C ASP A 6 -0.19 -9.05 -10.09
N LYS A 7 0.32 -10.20 -10.55
CA LYS A 7 1.30 -11.01 -9.81
C LYS A 7 2.68 -10.36 -9.89
N ARG A 8 2.82 -9.19 -9.29
CA ARG A 8 4.08 -8.47 -9.12
C ARG A 8 4.63 -8.69 -7.72
N THR A 9 5.95 -8.73 -7.62
CA THR A 9 6.72 -8.91 -6.37
C THR A 9 6.46 -7.83 -5.31
N ILE A 10 5.92 -6.68 -5.70
CA ILE A 10 5.49 -5.63 -4.75
C ILE A 10 4.25 -6.03 -3.92
N PHE A 11 3.44 -6.97 -4.43
CA PHE A 11 2.23 -7.48 -3.77
C PHE A 11 2.39 -8.93 -3.31
N THR A 12 3.30 -9.68 -3.93
CA THR A 12 3.59 -11.08 -3.60
C THR A 12 4.94 -11.25 -2.95
N TYR A 13 4.98 -11.91 -1.80
CA TYR A 13 6.21 -12.43 -1.21
C TYR A 13 6.79 -13.58 -2.06
N GLN A 14 8.08 -13.51 -2.39
CA GLN A 14 8.86 -14.69 -2.75
C GLN A 14 9.63 -15.13 -1.51
N LYS A 15 9.39 -16.38 -1.07
CA LYS A 15 10.17 -17.02 0.01
C LYS A 15 11.61 -17.15 -0.44
N ASN A 16 12.43 -16.17 -0.10
CA ASN A 16 13.87 -16.35 -0.17
C ASN A 16 14.21 -17.42 0.88
N ASN A 17 14.92 -18.47 0.48
CA ASN A 17 15.44 -19.55 1.33
C ASN A 17 16.49 -19.06 2.37
N SER A 18 16.38 -17.82 2.85
CA SER A 18 17.22 -17.26 3.91
C SER A 18 16.65 -17.61 5.28
N LYS A 19 17.47 -18.21 6.15
CA LYS A 19 17.17 -18.60 7.55
C LYS A 19 16.80 -17.45 8.50
N ASN A 20 16.62 -16.22 8.01
CA ASN A 20 16.22 -15.09 8.87
C ASN A 20 14.69 -15.05 9.00
N GLU A 21 14.22 -15.52 10.15
CA GLU A 21 12.83 -15.38 10.63
C GLU A 21 12.40 -13.91 10.82
N GLU A 22 13.35 -12.96 10.83
CA GLU A 22 13.09 -11.51 10.90
C GLU A 22 12.49 -10.90 9.61
N LYS A 23 12.40 -11.68 8.52
CA LYS A 23 11.79 -11.23 7.24
C LYS A 23 10.35 -11.72 7.13
N ASP A 24 9.54 -11.38 8.11
CA ASP A 24 8.21 -11.94 8.25
C ASP A 24 7.23 -11.45 7.17
N THR A 25 6.77 -12.45 6.39
CA THR A 25 5.47 -12.66 5.73
C THR A 25 4.83 -11.64 4.77
N PHE A 26 5.02 -10.33 4.87
CA PHE A 26 4.27 -9.37 4.03
C PHE A 26 5.10 -8.15 3.60
N THR A 27 4.81 -7.61 2.41
CA THR A 27 5.26 -6.25 2.08
C THR A 27 4.50 -5.27 2.98
N GLN A 28 5.03 -4.07 3.22
CA GLN A 28 4.35 -3.09 4.07
C GLN A 28 2.90 -2.84 3.60
N PHE A 29 2.70 -2.81 2.28
CA PHE A 29 1.39 -2.70 1.68
C PHE A 29 0.47 -3.88 2.02
N SER A 30 0.94 -5.13 1.87
CA SER A 30 0.10 -6.29 2.19
C SER A 30 -0.17 -6.47 3.67
N ARG A 31 0.77 -6.04 4.53
CA ARG A 31 0.52 -5.93 5.97
C ARG A 31 -0.59 -4.93 6.28
N CYS A 32 -0.52 -3.72 5.72
CA CYS A 32 -1.57 -2.69 5.89
C CYS A 32 -2.94 -3.22 5.45
N CYS A 33 -3.02 -3.84 4.28
CA CYS A 33 -4.26 -4.42 3.77
C CYS A 33 -4.81 -5.48 4.72
N ASN A 34 -3.96 -6.38 5.23
CA ASN A 34 -4.38 -7.39 6.19
C ASN A 34 -4.90 -6.78 7.50
N GLU A 35 -4.23 -5.75 8.05
CA GLU A 35 -4.71 -5.04 9.25
C GLU A 35 -6.04 -4.30 9.01
N LEU A 36 -6.30 -3.86 7.77
CA LEU A 36 -7.57 -3.26 7.36
C LEU A 36 -8.65 -4.30 6.99
N GLY A 37 -8.37 -5.60 7.07
CA GLY A 37 -9.31 -6.66 6.66
C GLY A 37 -9.55 -6.71 5.14
N VAL A 38 -8.60 -6.20 4.35
CA VAL A 38 -8.61 -6.22 2.89
C VAL A 38 -7.72 -7.37 2.41
N GLU A 39 -8.35 -8.36 1.76
CA GLU A 39 -7.63 -9.48 1.18
C GLU A 39 -6.95 -9.07 -0.14
N ILE A 40 -5.69 -9.46 -0.37
CA ILE A 40 -5.00 -9.25 -1.64
C ILE A 40 -4.97 -10.57 -2.41
N ILE A 41 -5.62 -10.60 -3.58
CA ILE A 41 -5.59 -11.72 -4.51
C ILE A 41 -4.74 -11.32 -5.72
N THR A 42 -3.65 -12.05 -5.92
CA THR A 42 -2.78 -11.83 -7.09
C THR A 42 -3.08 -12.86 -8.16
N THR A 43 -3.32 -12.41 -9.39
CA THR A 43 -3.57 -13.31 -10.52
C THR A 43 -2.88 -12.85 -11.79
N SER A 44 -2.32 -13.82 -12.52
CA SER A 44 -1.80 -13.62 -13.88
C SER A 44 -2.85 -13.92 -14.95
N ILE A 45 -4.09 -14.24 -14.55
CA ILE A 45 -5.15 -14.66 -15.45
C ILE A 45 -5.76 -13.42 -16.15
N PRO A 46 -5.72 -13.35 -17.50
CA PRO A 46 -6.26 -12.23 -18.26
C PRO A 46 -7.77 -12.03 -18.06
N GLN A 47 -8.54 -13.09 -17.82
CA GLN A 47 -10.01 -13.01 -17.66
C GLN A 47 -10.43 -12.14 -16.46
N THR A 48 -9.64 -12.11 -15.38
CA THR A 48 -9.89 -11.21 -14.23
C THR A 48 -9.54 -9.77 -14.55
N LYS A 49 -8.71 -9.53 -15.58
CA LYS A 49 -8.22 -8.21 -15.99
C LYS A 49 -8.88 -7.67 -17.26
N GLY A 50 -9.69 -8.45 -17.97
CA GLY A 50 -10.26 -8.02 -19.26
C GLY A 50 -11.04 -6.71 -19.18
N ARG A 51 -11.77 -6.45 -18.08
CA ARG A 51 -12.48 -5.18 -17.87
C ARG A 51 -11.52 -4.01 -17.66
N ILE A 52 -10.49 -4.18 -16.83
CA ILE A 52 -9.54 -3.12 -16.54
C ILE A 52 -8.65 -2.85 -17.76
N GLU A 53 -8.27 -3.88 -18.52
CA GLU A 53 -7.49 -3.76 -19.76
C GLU A 53 -8.29 -3.06 -20.86
N GLN A 54 -9.59 -3.38 -21.03
CA GLN A 54 -10.47 -2.67 -21.96
C GLN A 54 -10.66 -1.20 -21.58
N LEU A 55 -10.83 -0.93 -20.28
CA LEU A 55 -10.89 0.44 -19.76
C LEU A 55 -9.60 1.20 -20.06
N TRP A 56 -8.44 0.61 -19.75
CA TRP A 56 -7.13 1.24 -19.98
C TRP A 56 -6.83 1.48 -21.45
N GLY A 57 -7.18 0.55 -22.35
CA GLY A 57 -7.04 0.76 -23.80
C GLY A 57 -7.86 1.97 -24.26
N THR A 58 -9.15 1.99 -23.91
CA THR A 58 -10.06 3.09 -24.27
C THR A 58 -9.61 4.43 -23.68
N LEU A 59 -9.18 4.42 -22.41
CA LEU A 59 -8.72 5.62 -21.71
C LEU A 59 -7.43 6.16 -22.32
N GLN A 60 -6.42 5.31 -22.55
CA GLN A 60 -5.13 5.74 -23.07
C GLN A 60 -5.22 6.29 -24.50
N ASP A 61 -5.99 5.63 -25.36
CA ASP A 61 -6.17 6.07 -26.75
C ASP A 61 -6.86 7.44 -26.81
N ARG A 62 -7.90 7.65 -25.99
CA ARG A 62 -8.62 8.92 -25.95
C ARG A 62 -7.83 10.02 -25.25
N LEU A 63 -7.26 9.72 -24.08
CA LEU A 63 -6.57 10.71 -23.26
C LEU A 63 -5.41 11.35 -24.03
N LYS A 64 -4.63 10.57 -24.80
CA LYS A 64 -3.53 11.11 -25.62
C LYS A 64 -4.04 12.09 -26.68
N ASN A 65 -5.11 11.73 -27.38
CA ASN A 65 -5.70 12.58 -28.42
C ASN A 65 -6.28 13.87 -27.83
N GLU A 66 -6.98 13.76 -26.70
CA GLU A 66 -7.64 14.86 -26.01
C GLU A 66 -6.63 15.85 -25.39
N LEU A 67 -5.54 15.34 -24.82
CA LEU A 67 -4.40 16.17 -24.37
C LEU A 67 -3.77 16.93 -25.56
N GLY A 68 -3.64 16.27 -26.71
CA GLY A 68 -3.14 16.88 -27.94
C GLY A 68 -4.05 17.99 -28.47
N LEU A 69 -5.37 17.77 -28.47
CA LEU A 69 -6.36 18.78 -28.85
C LEU A 69 -6.36 19.98 -27.89
N ALA A 70 -6.17 19.72 -26.60
CA ALA A 70 -6.03 20.75 -25.58
C ALA A 70 -4.65 21.44 -25.58
N LYS A 71 -3.72 21.03 -26.45
CA LYS A 71 -2.35 21.55 -26.57
C LYS A 71 -1.60 21.57 -25.23
N VAL A 72 -1.84 20.56 -24.39
CA VAL A 72 -1.19 20.45 -23.09
C VAL A 72 0.29 20.13 -23.28
N THR A 73 1.16 20.94 -22.68
CA THR A 73 2.63 20.76 -22.83
C THR A 73 3.34 20.59 -21.49
N THR A 74 2.68 20.93 -20.38
CA THR A 74 3.26 20.83 -19.04
C THR A 74 2.51 19.83 -18.15
N LEU A 75 3.20 19.35 -17.11
CA LEU A 75 2.62 18.44 -16.13
C LEU A 75 1.49 19.08 -15.32
N GLU A 76 1.60 20.38 -15.02
CA GLU A 76 0.55 21.12 -14.31
C GLU A 76 -0.73 21.26 -15.14
N GLU A 77 -0.59 21.60 -16.42
CA GLU A 77 -1.71 21.64 -17.37
C GLU A 77 -2.37 20.27 -17.53
N ALA A 78 -1.57 19.20 -17.61
CA ALA A 78 -2.09 17.84 -17.69
C ALA A 78 -2.91 17.48 -16.44
N ASN A 79 -2.43 17.82 -15.24
CA ASN A 79 -3.17 17.59 -14.00
C ASN A 79 -4.47 18.39 -13.95
N LYS A 80 -4.47 19.64 -14.43
CA LYS A 80 -5.68 20.46 -14.52
C LYS A 80 -6.67 19.87 -15.54
N PHE A 81 -6.18 19.48 -16.71
CA PHE A 81 -6.98 18.85 -17.76
C PHE A 81 -7.65 17.56 -17.27
N LEU A 82 -6.91 16.70 -16.57
CA LEU A 82 -7.43 15.43 -16.04
C LEU A 82 -8.63 15.63 -15.10
N LYS A 83 -8.65 16.70 -14.28
CA LYS A 83 -9.77 17.02 -13.40
C LYS A 83 -11.07 17.28 -14.17
N GLU A 84 -10.98 17.87 -15.36
CA GLU A 84 -12.13 18.16 -16.22
C GLU A 84 -12.48 16.99 -17.16
N PHE A 85 -11.47 16.23 -17.58
CA PHE A 85 -11.62 15.11 -18.51
C PHE A 85 -12.26 13.90 -17.84
N LEU A 86 -11.84 13.52 -16.62
CA LEU A 86 -12.33 12.32 -15.94
C LEU A 86 -13.86 12.29 -15.76
N PRO A 87 -14.54 13.37 -15.32
CA PRO A 87 -16.00 13.39 -15.25
C PRO A 87 -16.67 13.21 -16.62
N LYS A 88 -16.14 13.83 -17.68
CA LYS A 88 -16.67 13.69 -19.05
C LYS A 88 -16.50 12.26 -19.55
N PHE A 89 -15.32 11.68 -19.34
CA PHE A 89 -15.03 10.29 -19.69
C PHE A 89 -15.97 9.33 -18.96
N ASN A 90 -16.13 9.48 -17.64
CA ASN A 90 -17.01 8.64 -16.84
C ASN A 90 -18.48 8.77 -17.27
N LYS A 91 -18.94 9.94 -17.71
CA LYS A 91 -20.30 10.10 -18.25
C LYS A 91 -20.57 9.21 -19.48
N HIS A 92 -19.54 8.93 -20.27
CA HIS A 92 -19.68 8.13 -21.50
C HIS A 92 -19.39 6.63 -21.29
N PHE A 93 -18.48 6.29 -20.38
CA PHE A 93 -17.94 4.92 -20.25
C PHE A 93 -18.20 4.27 -18.90
N ALA A 94 -18.57 5.02 -17.86
CA ALA A 94 -18.86 4.42 -16.56
C ALA A 94 -20.18 3.65 -16.60
N LEU A 95 -20.21 2.54 -15.88
CA LEU A 95 -21.45 1.84 -15.58
C LEU A 95 -22.26 2.66 -14.57
N PRO A 96 -23.60 2.59 -14.60
CA PRO A 96 -24.44 3.25 -13.61
C PRO A 96 -24.05 2.77 -12.20
N ILE A 97 -23.83 3.73 -11.31
CA ILE A 97 -23.49 3.46 -9.92
C ILE A 97 -24.78 3.04 -9.21
N ASP A 98 -24.76 1.88 -8.56
CA ASP A 98 -25.82 1.48 -7.65
C ASP A 98 -25.61 2.18 -6.30
N TYR A 99 -26.32 3.28 -6.08
CA TYR A 99 -26.23 4.07 -4.85
C TYR A 99 -26.88 3.38 -3.64
N ASN A 100 -27.62 2.28 -3.83
CA ASN A 100 -28.32 1.61 -2.73
C ASN A 100 -27.39 0.73 -1.89
N ASN A 101 -26.20 0.39 -2.40
CA ASN A 101 -25.25 -0.49 -1.72
C ASN A 101 -23.87 0.17 -1.63
N SER A 102 -23.64 0.97 -0.59
CA SER A 102 -22.27 1.35 -0.23
C SER A 102 -21.56 0.16 0.42
N ALA A 103 -20.52 -0.35 -0.25
CA ALA A 103 -19.59 -1.32 0.32
C ALA A 103 -18.40 -0.66 1.05
N PHE A 104 -18.40 0.68 1.15
CA PHE A 104 -17.33 1.43 1.81
C PHE A 104 -17.55 1.49 3.33
N VAL A 105 -16.44 1.42 4.07
CA VAL A 105 -16.39 1.55 5.53
C VAL A 105 -15.84 2.92 5.87
N ASP A 106 -16.24 3.49 6.99
CA ASP A 106 -15.70 4.77 7.49
C ASP A 106 -14.18 4.72 7.63
N ALA A 107 -13.54 5.84 7.30
CA ALA A 107 -12.10 5.96 7.42
C ALA A 107 -11.69 5.92 8.91
N PRO A 108 -10.64 5.17 9.25
CA PRO A 108 -10.10 5.19 10.61
C PRO A 108 -9.51 6.57 10.97
N GLU A 109 -9.38 6.84 12.27
CA GLU A 109 -8.76 8.07 12.78
C GLU A 109 -7.33 8.26 12.26
N SER A 110 -6.88 9.52 12.15
CA SER A 110 -5.56 9.86 11.61
C SER A 110 -4.40 9.14 12.31
N ASP A 111 -4.48 8.96 13.63
CA ASP A 111 -3.44 8.28 14.40
C ASP A 111 -3.34 6.80 14.03
N LYS A 112 -4.49 6.17 13.77
CA LYS A 112 -4.58 4.78 13.31
C LYS A 112 -4.07 4.65 11.87
N ILE A 113 -4.32 5.63 11.00
CA ILE A 113 -3.74 5.69 9.65
C ILE A 113 -2.22 5.79 9.72
N ASN A 114 -1.69 6.70 10.53
CA ASN A 114 -0.24 6.87 10.70
C ASN A 114 0.42 5.61 11.28
N LEU A 115 -0.27 4.91 12.19
CA LEU A 115 0.19 3.64 12.73
C LEU A 115 0.22 2.55 11.65
N LEU A 116 -0.84 2.45 10.84
CA LEU A 116 -0.93 1.51 9.73
C LEU A 116 0.20 1.74 8.71
N LEU A 117 0.48 2.99 8.37
CA LEU A 117 1.49 3.37 7.38
C LEU A 117 2.94 3.34 7.89
N SER A 118 3.14 3.12 9.19
CA SER A 118 4.47 3.11 9.79
C SER A 118 5.30 1.89 9.38
N ILE A 119 6.61 2.09 9.22
CA ILE A 119 7.56 1.00 9.00
C ILE A 119 7.79 0.30 10.33
N THR A 120 7.45 -0.98 10.40
CA THR A 120 7.62 -1.75 11.64
C THR A 120 8.62 -2.87 11.45
N SER A 121 9.51 -3.06 12.42
CA SER A 121 10.46 -4.17 12.42
C SER A 121 10.49 -4.82 13.80
N THR A 122 10.21 -6.11 13.85
CA THR A 122 10.32 -6.90 15.08
C THR A 122 11.76 -7.38 15.22
N ILE A 123 12.43 -6.98 16.29
CA ILE A 123 13.83 -7.30 16.57
C ILE A 123 13.92 -7.94 17.94
N ARG A 124 14.81 -8.91 18.07
CA ARG A 124 15.04 -9.59 19.35
C ARG A 124 16.08 -8.85 20.18
N THR A 125 15.78 -8.66 21.47
CA THR A 125 16.73 -8.08 22.42
C THR A 125 17.92 -9.01 22.65
N ASP A 126 19.10 -8.43 22.77
CA ASP A 126 20.28 -9.17 23.22
C ASP A 126 20.22 -9.45 24.73
N ASN A 127 21.21 -10.20 25.24
CA ASN A 127 21.29 -10.52 26.67
C ASN A 127 21.48 -9.28 27.57
N GLY A 128 21.87 -8.14 26.99
CA GLY A 128 22.05 -6.86 27.69
C GLY A 128 20.87 -5.90 27.52
N SER A 129 19.71 -6.38 27.05
CA SER A 129 18.53 -5.56 26.75
C SER A 129 18.77 -4.45 25.71
N SER A 130 19.79 -4.62 24.85
CA SER A 130 20.02 -3.74 23.71
C SER A 130 19.36 -4.33 22.46
N ILE A 131 18.95 -3.44 21.56
CA ILE A 131 18.39 -3.79 20.25
C ILE A 131 19.34 -3.30 19.15
N SER A 132 19.51 -4.07 18.09
CA SER A 132 20.28 -3.63 16.92
C SER A 132 19.33 -3.18 15.83
N TYR A 133 19.41 -1.91 15.42
CA TYR A 133 18.62 -1.36 14.31
C TYR A 133 19.54 -0.57 13.36
N ALA A 134 19.39 -0.80 12.05
CA ALA A 134 20.20 -0.14 11.01
C ALA A 134 21.73 -0.19 11.28
N ASN A 135 22.25 -1.37 11.65
CA ASN A 135 23.65 -1.62 12.04
C ASN A 135 24.15 -0.81 13.25
N LYS A 136 23.26 -0.24 14.07
CA LYS A 136 23.58 0.46 15.31
C LYS A 136 22.92 -0.24 16.49
N LYS A 137 23.64 -0.34 17.61
CA LYS A 137 23.06 -0.77 18.88
C LYS A 137 22.36 0.40 19.55
N CYS A 138 21.11 0.19 19.93
CA CYS A 138 20.26 1.18 20.58
C CYS A 138 19.79 0.65 21.93
N LEU A 139 19.70 1.54 22.90
CA LEU A 139 19.07 1.29 24.19
C LEU A 139 17.65 1.83 24.16
N THR A 140 16.73 1.10 24.76
CA THR A 140 15.31 1.46 24.82
C THR A 140 15.03 2.34 26.04
N TYR A 141 14.38 3.48 25.81
CA TYR A 141 13.96 4.41 26.86
C TYR A 141 12.44 4.59 26.84
N ASP A 142 11.86 4.69 28.03
CA ASP A 142 10.44 4.99 28.26
C ASP A 142 10.38 6.20 29.18
N ASN A 143 9.85 7.32 28.69
CA ASN A 143 9.82 8.61 29.40
C ASN A 143 11.21 9.01 29.97
N LYS A 144 12.27 8.89 29.16
CA LYS A 144 13.69 9.15 29.52
C LYS A 144 14.27 8.24 30.62
N LYS A 145 13.56 7.18 31.03
CA LYS A 145 14.10 6.12 31.88
C LYS A 145 14.49 4.92 31.02
N LEU A 146 15.65 4.33 31.31
CA LEU A 146 16.09 3.12 30.63
C LEU A 146 15.06 2.01 30.89
N LYS A 147 14.49 1.46 29.82
CA LYS A 147 13.57 0.33 29.88
C LYS A 147 14.36 -0.93 29.57
N VAL A 148 14.46 -1.81 30.57
CA VAL A 148 15.17 -3.08 30.47
C VAL A 148 14.16 -4.18 30.18
N PHE A 149 14.40 -4.93 29.11
CA PHE A 149 13.66 -6.11 28.71
C PHE A 149 14.45 -7.36 29.13
N ASN A 150 13.73 -8.46 29.36
CA ASN A 150 14.38 -9.75 29.55
C ASN A 150 15.16 -10.13 28.29
N SER A 151 16.22 -10.92 28.48
CA SER A 151 16.98 -11.45 27.36
C SER A 151 16.06 -12.17 26.38
N LYS A 152 16.34 -12.01 25.09
CA LYS A 152 15.61 -12.71 24.02
C LYS A 152 14.12 -12.35 23.91
N THR A 153 13.72 -11.16 24.34
CA THR A 153 12.35 -10.61 24.17
C THR A 153 12.18 -10.03 22.76
N ASN A 154 11.02 -10.22 22.14
CA ASN A 154 10.69 -9.60 20.86
C ASN A 154 10.21 -8.17 21.08
N VAL A 155 10.83 -7.20 20.43
CA VAL A 155 10.48 -5.78 20.50
C VAL A 155 10.17 -5.29 19.09
N THR A 156 9.02 -4.65 18.90
CA THR A 156 8.64 -4.03 17.63
C THR A 156 9.03 -2.56 17.63
N ILE A 157 9.88 -2.19 16.68
CA ILE A 157 10.26 -0.80 16.41
C ILE A 157 9.28 -0.24 15.39
N MET A 158 8.68 0.90 15.70
CA MET A 158 7.78 1.65 14.82
C MET A 158 8.51 2.91 14.36
N LEU A 159 8.68 3.09 13.06
CA LEU A 159 9.20 4.34 12.48
C LEU A 159 8.09 5.04 11.70
N GLN A 160 7.83 6.29 12.07
CA GLN A 160 6.98 7.23 11.33
C GLN A 160 7.84 8.13 10.46
#